data_AF-A0A6V8MQD9-F1
#
_entry.id   AF-A0A6V8MQD9-F1
#
_cell.length_a   1.000
_cell.length_b   1.000
_cell.length_c   1.000
_cell.angle_alpha   90.00
_cell.angle_beta   90.00
_cell.angle_gamma   90.00
#
_symmetry.space_group_name_H-M   'P 1'
#
loop_
_entity.id
_entity.type
_entity.pdbx_description
1 polymer ?
#
loop_
_entity_poly.entity_id
_entity_poly.type
_entity_poly.pdbx_seq_one_letter_code
_entity_poly.pdbx_strand_id
1 'polypeptide(L)'
;MRRSVALTVAVTFLTLSSAWALWEAPAKTSGSKLGAVTGGEFKQAHEVINKKCVTCHTEDRISAAFLSGKNMAKIQQEMEKKGAKLDPKEREVLGIFWKQTPLKPAKKPVQ
;
A
#
# COMPACT_ATOMS: atom_id res chain seq x y z
N MET A 1 33.79 32.51 -57.50
CA MET A 1 34.06 31.24 -58.22
C MET A 1 33.15 30.17 -57.61
N ARG A 2 32.48 29.40 -58.48
CA ARG A 2 31.45 28.41 -58.16
C ARG A 2 32.08 27.03 -57.89
N ARG A 3 31.45 26.24 -57.02
CA ARG A 3 31.25 24.76 -57.02
C ARG A 3 30.71 24.37 -55.62
N SER A 4 29.44 24.11 -55.33
CA SER A 4 28.38 23.24 -55.89
C SER A 4 28.56 21.73 -55.58
N VAL A 5 27.53 21.17 -54.90
CA VAL A 5 26.92 19.81 -55.10
C VAL A 5 27.66 18.63 -54.41
N ALA A 6 27.08 17.59 -53.80
CA ALA A 6 25.73 17.02 -53.56
C ALA A 6 25.83 16.05 -52.34
N LEU A 7 24.81 15.86 -51.49
CA LEU A 7 23.66 14.94 -51.65
C LEU A 7 24.09 13.44 -51.63
N THR A 8 23.94 12.75 -50.50
CA THR A 8 22.88 11.74 -50.17
C THR A 8 23.33 10.26 -50.11
N VAL A 9 22.65 9.54 -49.20
CA VAL A 9 22.32 8.09 -49.16
C VAL A 9 23.14 7.20 -48.21
N ALA A 10 22.51 6.86 -47.08
CA ALA A 10 22.25 5.48 -46.58
C ALA A 10 21.99 5.58 -45.06
N VAL A 11 20.76 5.83 -44.60
CA VAL A 11 19.66 4.87 -44.43
C VAL A 11 20.03 3.70 -43.49
N THR A 12 19.24 3.59 -42.42
CA THR A 12 19.01 2.43 -41.54
C THR A 12 20.06 2.03 -40.50
N PHE A 13 20.16 2.83 -39.42
CA PHE A 13 20.26 2.26 -38.07
C PHE A 13 18.87 2.27 -37.44
N LEU A 14 18.04 1.32 -37.89
CA LEU A 14 16.74 0.99 -37.30
C LEU A 14 16.94 -0.22 -36.36
N THR A 15 17.72 -0.06 -35.29
CA THR A 15 17.76 -1.05 -34.20
C THR A 15 16.90 -0.54 -33.04
N LEU A 16 15.60 -0.67 -33.25
CA LEU A 16 14.60 -1.15 -32.30
C LEU A 16 15.07 -1.30 -30.83
N SER A 17 14.97 -0.25 -30.03
CA SER A 17 15.06 -0.34 -28.55
C SER A 17 14.12 0.61 -27.82
N SER A 18 13.25 1.31 -28.55
CA SER A 18 12.26 2.22 -27.96
C SER A 18 10.98 1.47 -27.58
N ALA A 19 10.67 1.57 -26.29
CA ALA A 19 9.39 1.26 -25.64
C ALA A 19 9.22 -0.13 -25.00
N TRP A 20 10.13 -0.47 -24.09
CA TRP A 20 9.84 -1.33 -22.93
C TRP A 20 9.23 -0.50 -21.79
N ALA A 21 8.48 0.55 -22.13
CA ALA A 21 7.96 1.55 -21.18
C ALA A 21 6.42 1.56 -21.17
N LEU A 22 5.82 0.37 -21.18
CA LEU A 22 4.37 0.20 -21.03
C LEU A 22 4.02 -0.93 -20.06
N TRP A 23 4.91 -1.23 -19.12
CA TRP A 23 4.61 -2.12 -18.00
C TRP A 23 5.19 -1.57 -16.69
N GLU A 24 4.63 -0.45 -16.24
CA GLU A 24 4.52 -0.21 -14.81
C GLU A 24 3.03 -0.02 -14.55
N ALA A 25 2.31 -1.14 -14.46
CA ALA A 25 1.12 -1.16 -13.63
C ALA A 25 1.55 -0.61 -12.26
N PRO A 26 0.92 0.45 -11.72
CA PRO A 26 1.25 0.89 -10.38
C PRO A 26 1.01 -0.30 -9.47
N ALA A 27 2.09 -0.86 -8.92
CA ALA A 27 2.00 -1.79 -7.82
C ALA A 27 1.21 -1.04 -6.76
N LYS A 28 -0.06 -1.42 -6.58
CA LYS A 28 -0.85 -0.94 -5.45
C LYS A 28 -0.16 -1.50 -4.22
N THR A 29 0.82 -0.77 -3.69
CA THR A 29 1.44 -1.04 -2.40
C THR A 29 0.45 -0.61 -1.31
N SER A 30 -0.74 -1.22 -1.31
CA SER A 30 -1.61 -1.23 -0.14
C SER A 30 -1.23 -2.47 0.66
N GLY A 31 -0.64 -2.28 1.83
CA GLY A 31 -0.29 -3.36 2.75
C GLY A 31 1.17 -3.37 3.20
N SER A 32 1.78 -2.22 3.52
CA SER A 32 3.16 -2.21 4.02
C SER A 32 3.40 -1.36 5.27
N LYS A 33 2.38 -0.75 5.88
CA LYS A 33 2.60 0.25 6.95
C LYS A 33 1.90 -0.03 8.29
N LEU A 34 1.12 -1.11 8.42
CA LEU A 34 0.48 -1.49 9.69
C LEU A 34 1.35 -2.38 10.60
N GLY A 35 2.67 -2.40 10.35
CA GLY A 35 3.63 -3.22 11.08
C GLY A 35 3.70 -4.64 10.52
N ALA A 36 4.92 -5.13 10.28
CA ALA A 36 5.17 -6.51 9.88
C ALA A 36 4.94 -7.44 11.10
N VAL A 37 3.69 -7.74 11.41
CA VAL A 37 3.31 -8.68 12.47
C VAL A 37 2.70 -9.93 11.88
N THR A 38 3.30 -11.06 12.20
CA THR A 38 3.00 -12.35 11.57
C THR A 38 2.14 -13.20 12.50
N GLY A 39 0.92 -13.52 12.07
CA GLY A 39 -0.04 -14.40 12.75
C GLY A 39 -1.43 -14.36 12.09
N GLY A 40 -2.30 -15.36 12.32
CA GLY A 40 -3.61 -15.47 11.65
C GLY A 40 -4.53 -14.27 11.87
N GLU A 41 -4.68 -13.84 13.14
CA GLU A 41 -5.49 -12.68 13.52
C GLU A 41 -4.98 -11.36 12.92
N PHE A 42 -3.65 -11.21 12.78
CA PHE A 42 -3.04 -10.03 12.17
C PHE A 42 -3.34 -9.91 10.68
N LYS A 43 -3.34 -11.04 9.98
CA LYS A 43 -3.72 -11.11 8.58
C LYS A 43 -5.21 -10.73 8.42
N GLN A 44 -6.08 -11.29 9.27
CA GLN A 44 -7.50 -10.96 9.25
C GLN A 44 -7.74 -9.48 9.55
N ALA A 45 -7.04 -8.89 10.53
CA ALA A 45 -7.14 -7.47 10.84
C ALA A 45 -6.72 -6.59 9.66
N HIS A 46 -5.62 -6.93 8.99
CA HIS A 46 -5.20 -6.25 7.75
C HIS A 46 -6.26 -6.34 6.66
N GLU A 47 -6.86 -7.51 6.46
CA GLU A 47 -7.93 -7.68 5.48
C GLU A 47 -9.13 -6.79 5.78
N VAL A 48 -9.55 -6.70 7.05
CA VAL A 48 -10.64 -5.81 7.47
C VAL A 48 -10.27 -4.35 7.24
N ILE A 49 -9.07 -3.92 7.65
CA ILE A 49 -8.60 -2.54 7.45
C ILE A 49 -8.60 -2.17 5.97
N ASN A 50 -8.07 -3.05 5.11
CA ASN A 50 -7.98 -2.85 3.67
C ASN A 50 -9.32 -2.90 2.94
N LYS A 51 -10.35 -3.53 3.53
CA LYS A 51 -11.70 -3.60 2.93
C LYS A 51 -12.63 -2.52 3.45
N LYS A 52 -12.50 -2.13 4.72
CA LYS A 52 -13.49 -1.30 5.44
C LYS A 52 -12.97 0.09 5.78
N CYS A 53 -11.73 0.20 6.24
CA CYS A 53 -11.20 1.45 6.77
C CYS A 53 -10.56 2.31 5.68
N VAL A 54 -9.94 1.68 4.68
CA VAL A 54 -9.24 2.43 3.61
C VAL A 54 -10.17 3.04 2.57
N THR A 55 -11.46 2.69 2.60
CA THR A 55 -12.49 3.26 1.70
C THR A 55 -12.64 4.78 1.88
N CYS A 56 -12.41 5.29 3.11
CA CYS A 56 -12.54 6.71 3.43
C CYS A 56 -11.23 7.34 3.91
N HIS A 57 -10.20 6.53 4.20
CA HIS A 57 -8.94 6.98 4.79
C HIS A 57 -7.76 6.28 4.13
N THR A 58 -6.58 6.89 4.13
CA THR A 58 -5.35 6.23 3.70
C THR A 58 -4.84 5.26 4.77
N GLU A 59 -4.22 4.15 4.37
CA GLU A 59 -3.53 3.22 5.29
C GLU A 59 -2.52 3.94 6.20
N ASP A 60 -1.78 4.91 5.67
CA ASP A 60 -0.80 5.70 6.43
C ASP A 60 -1.44 6.48 7.59
N ARG A 61 -2.61 7.06 7.37
CA ARG A 61 -3.35 7.79 8.42
C ARG A 61 -3.78 6.85 9.55
N ILE A 62 -4.22 5.64 9.20
CA ILE A 62 -4.64 4.61 10.16
C ILE A 62 -3.42 4.12 10.94
N SER A 63 -2.34 3.81 10.23
CA SER A 63 -1.07 3.38 10.79
C SER A 63 -0.48 4.42 11.74
N ALA A 64 -0.47 5.69 11.33
CA ALA A 64 0.01 6.80 12.16
C ALA A 64 -0.82 6.94 13.45
N ALA A 65 -2.14 6.80 13.38
CA ALA A 65 -3.00 6.82 14.57
C ALA A 65 -2.65 5.69 15.55
N PHE A 66 -2.49 4.47 15.03
CA PHE A 66 -2.13 3.30 15.81
C PHE A 66 -0.73 3.42 16.43
N LEU A 67 0.29 3.76 15.62
CA LEU A 67 1.68 3.91 16.06
C LEU A 67 1.87 5.08 17.04
N SER A 68 1.02 6.11 16.97
CA SER A 68 1.00 7.22 17.93
C SER A 68 0.33 6.84 19.27
N GLY A 69 -0.03 5.57 19.47
CA GLY A 69 -0.67 5.10 20.70
C GLY A 69 -2.07 5.68 20.93
N LYS A 70 -2.76 6.13 19.86
CA LYS A 70 -4.15 6.61 20.01
C LYS A 70 -5.05 5.45 20.45
N ASN A 71 -6.13 5.79 21.16
CA ASN A 71 -7.15 4.81 21.51
C ASN A 71 -7.94 4.39 20.26
N MET A 72 -7.49 3.32 19.61
CA MET A 72 -8.08 2.84 18.35
C MET A 72 -9.50 2.31 18.54
N ALA A 73 -9.84 1.75 19.71
CA ALA A 73 -11.22 1.33 20.00
C ALA A 73 -12.18 2.53 19.97
N LYS A 74 -11.78 3.66 20.56
CA LYS A 74 -12.55 4.91 20.48
C LYS A 74 -12.63 5.43 19.04
N ILE A 75 -11.53 5.41 18.29
CA ILE A 75 -11.53 5.83 16.88
C ILE A 75 -12.47 4.96 16.05
N GLN A 76 -12.43 3.64 16.23
CA GLN A 76 -13.30 2.69 15.55
C GLN A 76 -14.78 3.01 15.82
N GLN A 77 -15.17 3.22 17.08
CA GLN A 77 -16.54 3.61 17.43
C GLN A 77 -16.97 4.92 16.74
N GLU A 78 -16.08 5.91 16.68
CA GLU A 78 -16.36 7.15 15.96
C GLU A 78 -16.47 6.94 14.45
N MET A 79 -15.75 5.97 13.86
CA MET A 79 -15.90 5.63 12.45
C MET A 79 -17.21 4.89 12.18
N GLU A 80 -17.64 4.02 13.09
CA GLU A 80 -18.94 3.34 12.98
C GLU A 80 -20.11 4.35 13.05
N LYS A 81 -20.02 5.35 13.94
CA LYS A 81 -20.97 6.48 13.98
C LYS A 81 -21.00 7.29 12.68
N LYS A 82 -19.87 7.36 11.97
CA LYS A 82 -19.73 8.04 10.68
C LYS A 82 -20.08 7.17 9.48
N GLY A 83 -20.56 5.94 9.72
CA GLY A 83 -21.08 5.06 8.67
C GLY A 83 -20.17 3.89 8.29
N ALA A 84 -19.04 3.68 8.99
CA ALA A 84 -18.30 2.43 8.83
C ALA A 84 -19.16 1.25 9.32
N LYS A 85 -19.32 0.22 8.48
CA LYS A 85 -20.10 -0.97 8.81
C LYS A 85 -19.16 -2.14 9.08
N LEU A 86 -19.05 -2.50 10.34
CA LEU A 86 -18.29 -3.66 10.81
C LEU A 86 -19.26 -4.70 11.38
N ASP A 87 -19.12 -5.94 10.97
CA ASP A 87 -19.86 -7.03 11.61
C ASP A 87 -19.25 -7.38 12.99
N PRO A 88 -19.89 -8.25 13.80
CA PRO A 88 -19.36 -8.64 15.10
C PRO A 88 -17.96 -9.28 15.05
N LYS A 89 -17.68 -10.11 14.04
CA LYS A 89 -16.39 -10.79 13.84
C LYS A 89 -15.29 -9.79 13.48
N GLU A 90 -15.59 -8.88 12.56
CA GLU A 90 -14.67 -7.81 12.16
C GLU A 90 -14.30 -6.91 13.34
N ARG A 91 -15.29 -6.54 14.18
CA ARG A 91 -15.04 -5.76 15.40
C ARG A 91 -14.17 -6.50 16.40
N GLU A 92 -14.39 -7.80 16.58
CA GLU A 92 -13.60 -8.64 17.48
C GLU A 92 -12.14 -8.70 17.02
N VAL A 93 -11.91 -9.04 15.74
CA VAL A 93 -10.57 -9.13 15.15
C VAL A 93 -9.81 -7.81 15.30
N LEU A 94 -10.45 -6.68 14.96
CA LEU A 94 -9.83 -5.36 15.14
C LEU A 94 -9.58 -5.05 16.62
N GLY A 95 -10.50 -5.40 17.52
CA GLY A 95 -10.34 -5.21 18.96
C GLY A 95 -9.17 -5.98 19.55
N ILE A 96 -8.91 -7.21 19.08
CA ILE A 96 -7.73 -8.00 19.45
C ILE A 96 -6.47 -7.31 18.93
N PHE A 97 -6.47 -6.91 17.65
CA PHE A 97 -5.34 -6.24 17.02
C PHE A 97 -4.95 -4.93 17.73
N TRP A 98 -5.91 -4.08 18.08
CA TRP A 98 -5.65 -2.80 18.76
C TRP A 98 -5.01 -2.94 20.14
N LYS A 99 -5.27 -4.04 20.84
CA LYS A 99 -4.72 -4.28 22.19
C LYS A 99 -3.25 -4.71 22.16
N GLN A 100 -2.73 -5.08 21.00
CA GLN A 100 -1.36 -5.55 20.87
C GLN A 100 -0.43 -4.34 20.71
N THR A 101 0.11 -3.82 21.82
CA THR A 101 1.19 -2.81 21.83
C THR A 101 2.31 -3.20 22.80
N PRO A 102 3.60 -3.04 22.44
CA PRO A 102 4.12 -2.71 21.11
C PRO A 102 4.18 -3.97 20.23
N LEU A 103 3.76 -3.82 18.97
CA LEU A 103 3.98 -4.83 17.93
C LEU A 103 5.48 -5.10 17.84
N LYS A 104 5.92 -6.31 18.21
CA LYS A 104 7.32 -6.72 17.98
C LYS A 104 7.57 -6.65 16.47
N PRO A 105 8.59 -5.92 15.99
CA PRO A 105 8.93 -5.94 14.59
C PRO A 105 9.21 -7.40 14.18
N ALA A 106 8.65 -7.86 13.05
CA ALA A 106 9.01 -9.16 12.48
C ALA A 106 10.53 -9.29 12.48
N LYS A 107 11.05 -10.39 13.04
CA LYS A 107 12.45 -10.77 12.81
C LYS A 107 12.64 -10.79 11.30
N LYS A 108 13.61 -10.01 10.80
CA LYS A 108 14.00 -10.04 9.38
C LYS A 108 14.19 -11.51 8.97
N PRO A 109 13.71 -11.95 7.80
CA PRO A 109 14.10 -13.26 7.29
C PRO A 109 15.62 -13.27 7.21
N VAL A 110 16.21 -14.29 7.83
CA VAL A 110 17.63 -14.62 7.62
C VAL A 110 17.76 -14.90 6.13
N GLN A 111 18.51 -14.03 5.44
CA GLN A 111 18.91 -14.23 4.05
C GLN A 111 19.86 -15.43 3.97
#